data_AF-A0A804MHC7-F1
#
_entry.id   AF-A0A804MHC7-F1
#
_cell.length_a   1.000
_cell.length_b   1.000
_cell.length_c   1.000
_cell.angle_alpha   90.00
_cell.angle_beta   90.00
_cell.angle_gamma   90.00
#
_symmetry.space_group_name_H-M   'P 1'
#
loop_
_entity.id
_entity.type
_entity.pdbx_description
1 polymer ?
#
loop_
_entity_poly.entity_id
_entity_poly.type
_entity_poly.pdbx_seq_one_letter_code
_entity_poly.pdbx_strand_id
1 'polypeptide(L)'
;MCLYVMIWRRHFMFFSKKGPYPFLLTTFTFPSPAKDDQNSPPTLSSRLLTTADKSSPLPPLNLALPLVRLLSHADPLLQEHGVTALLNLSICDENKATIVEAGAIRPLVHALKSAVSPAARENAACVLLRLSQLDGASTAAIGRAGAIPLLVSLVETGGARGKKDAATALYALCSGARENRQRAVETGAVRPLLDLMADPESGMVDKAAYVLHSLVSSSEGRAAAIEEGGIPVLVEMVEVGTSCQKEIATLSLLQIYEDNIVYRTMVAHEGAIPPLIALSQSSSARPKLKTKVHTTSQCPHSTKKRGVADRDAAAAAESEPTHAASGSRCHSRPPGTTIPNTVYDPIRRDSLPLEEIKDVYLLDFVGPPGFVEDIAPKVERITILDHHKTAF
;
A
#
# COMPACT_ATOMS: atom_id res chain seq x y z
N MET A 1 -22.32 15.82 5.68
CA MET A 1 -22.60 14.67 6.56
C MET A 1 -22.51 13.43 5.70
N CYS A 2 -21.48 12.59 5.88
CA CYS A 2 -21.31 11.38 5.07
C CYS A 2 -21.59 10.15 5.93
N LEU A 3 -22.71 9.51 5.63
CA LEU A 3 -22.99 8.11 5.90
C LEU A 3 -22.46 7.34 4.69
N TYR A 4 -21.68 6.29 4.90
CA TYR A 4 -21.36 5.32 3.86
C TYR A 4 -21.70 3.93 4.39
N VAL A 5 -22.66 3.28 3.74
CA VAL A 5 -23.05 1.89 3.95
C VAL A 5 -22.62 1.14 2.70
N MET A 6 -21.79 0.10 2.81
CA MET A 6 -21.58 -0.85 1.72
C MET A 6 -21.72 -2.27 2.28
N ILE A 7 -22.66 -2.99 1.67
CA ILE A 7 -23.19 -4.32 2.01
C ILE A 7 -22.08 -5.39 1.93
N TRP A 8 -22.04 -6.35 2.87
CA TRP A 8 -21.87 -7.79 2.59
C TRP A 8 -22.33 -8.64 3.81
N ARG A 9 -22.74 -9.87 3.53
CA ARG A 9 -23.70 -10.74 4.28
C ARG A 9 -23.52 -10.90 5.81
N ARG A 10 -24.68 -10.85 6.49
CA ARG A 10 -25.07 -11.31 7.86
C ARG A 10 -24.36 -10.68 9.08
N HIS A 11 -25.14 -9.78 9.70
CA HIS A 11 -25.02 -9.14 11.03
C HIS A 11 -23.97 -8.02 11.21
N PHE A 12 -24.50 -6.80 11.25
CA PHE A 12 -23.82 -5.53 11.49
C PHE A 12 -23.47 -5.31 12.96
N MET A 13 -22.41 -4.52 13.21
CA MET A 13 -22.53 -3.41 14.16
C MET A 13 -21.61 -2.20 13.89
N PHE A 14 -22.19 -1.00 13.98
CA PHE A 14 -21.55 0.32 13.90
C PHE A 14 -21.14 0.85 15.29
N PHE A 15 -20.09 1.68 15.34
CA PHE A 15 -19.80 2.57 16.47
C PHE A 15 -19.83 4.04 16.04
N SER A 16 -20.53 4.88 16.81
CA SER A 16 -20.48 6.34 16.72
C SER A 16 -19.93 6.92 18.02
N LYS A 17 -18.98 7.85 17.91
CA LYS A 17 -18.48 8.65 19.04
C LYS A 17 -19.62 9.56 19.52
N LYS A 18 -20.18 9.27 20.70
CA LYS A 18 -21.21 10.00 21.49
C LYS A 18 -22.64 9.44 21.38
N GLY A 19 -23.00 8.52 22.28
CA GLY A 19 -24.40 8.17 22.57
C GLY A 19 -24.58 6.73 23.10
N PRO A 20 -25.51 6.47 24.05
CA PRO A 20 -25.66 5.16 24.67
C PRO A 20 -26.73 4.34 23.93
N TYR A 21 -26.35 3.52 22.94
CA TYR A 21 -27.33 2.66 22.24
C TYR A 21 -26.75 1.28 21.87
N PRO A 22 -27.61 0.25 21.82
CA PRO A 22 -27.33 -1.11 22.29
C PRO A 22 -26.53 -1.96 21.31
N PHE A 23 -25.60 -2.74 21.86
CA PHE A 23 -24.73 -3.67 21.15
C PHE A 23 -25.48 -4.87 20.54
N LEU A 24 -25.38 -5.09 19.22
CA LEU A 24 -25.35 -6.44 18.66
C LEU A 24 -23.93 -6.97 18.83
N LEU A 25 -23.57 -7.28 20.07
CA LEU A 25 -22.51 -8.23 20.35
C LEU A 25 -23.07 -9.60 20.02
N THR A 26 -22.51 -10.29 19.04
CA THR A 26 -22.53 -11.76 19.06
C THR A 26 -21.87 -12.15 20.37
N THR A 27 -22.69 -12.45 21.38
CA THR A 27 -22.21 -12.84 22.70
C THR A 27 -21.78 -14.28 22.59
N PHE A 28 -20.47 -14.51 22.66
CA PHE A 28 -19.96 -15.84 22.92
C PHE A 28 -20.32 -16.18 24.36
N THR A 29 -21.23 -17.13 24.53
CA THR A 29 -21.54 -17.67 25.85
C THR A 29 -20.46 -18.69 26.16
N PHE A 30 -19.58 -18.36 27.11
CA PHE A 30 -18.61 -19.29 27.66
C PHE A 30 -19.28 -20.04 28.82
N PRO A 31 -19.11 -21.37 28.93
CA PRO A 31 -19.58 -22.09 30.10
C PRO A 31 -18.97 -21.49 31.38
N SER A 32 -19.81 -21.30 32.41
CA SER A 32 -19.39 -20.83 33.73
C SER A 32 -18.38 -21.82 34.33
N PRO A 33 -17.31 -21.37 35.03
CA PRO A 33 -16.25 -22.24 35.57
C PRO A 33 -16.70 -23.18 36.72
N ALA A 34 -18.00 -23.49 36.83
CA ALA A 34 -18.55 -24.36 37.84
C ALA A 34 -18.44 -25.84 37.43
N LYS A 35 -17.40 -26.49 37.97
CA LYS A 35 -17.14 -27.95 38.05
C LYS A 35 -16.81 -28.65 36.72
N ASP A 36 -15.53 -29.00 36.60
CA ASP A 36 -14.97 -30.11 35.81
C ASP A 36 -15.05 -30.12 34.28
N ASP A 37 -15.45 -29.03 33.62
CA ASP A 37 -15.41 -28.97 32.15
C ASP A 37 -14.66 -27.73 31.63
N GLN A 38 -13.32 -27.82 31.64
CA GLN A 38 -12.43 -26.79 31.05
C GLN A 38 -12.34 -26.87 29.52
N ASN A 39 -13.03 -27.83 28.88
CA ASN A 39 -12.92 -28.14 27.45
C ASN A 39 -14.23 -27.95 26.65
N SER A 40 -15.31 -27.43 27.24
CA SER A 40 -16.55 -27.21 26.47
C SER A 40 -16.42 -26.04 25.49
N PRO A 41 -16.83 -26.22 24.21
CA PRO A 41 -16.75 -25.18 23.19
C PRO A 41 -17.72 -24.05 23.51
N PRO A 42 -17.35 -22.78 23.25
CA PRO A 42 -18.26 -21.65 23.41
C PRO A 42 -19.45 -21.80 22.45
N THR A 43 -20.66 -21.58 22.96
CA THR A 43 -21.88 -21.65 22.17
C THR A 43 -22.26 -20.26 21.64
N LEU A 44 -22.44 -20.17 20.32
CA LEU A 44 -22.97 -18.98 19.66
C LEU A 44 -24.44 -18.81 20.05
N SER A 45 -24.76 -17.78 20.84
CA SER A 45 -26.13 -17.30 20.99
C SER A 45 -26.21 -15.85 20.53
N SER A 46 -27.11 -15.54 19.60
CA SER A 46 -27.42 -14.15 19.26
C SER A 46 -28.34 -13.58 20.33
N ARG A 47 -27.79 -12.92 21.35
CA ARG A 47 -28.58 -12.07 22.25
C ARG A 47 -28.40 -10.60 21.88
N LEU A 48 -29.52 -9.94 21.59
CA LEU A 48 -29.62 -8.48 21.64
C LEU A 48 -29.34 -8.04 23.08
N LEU A 49 -28.19 -7.40 23.34
CA LEU A 49 -28.00 -6.66 24.57
C LEU A 49 -28.69 -5.31 24.42
N THR A 50 -30.02 -5.29 24.57
CA THR A 50 -30.75 -4.04 24.78
C THR A 50 -30.25 -3.42 26.08
N THR A 51 -30.06 -2.10 26.09
CA THR A 51 -29.70 -1.33 27.27
C THR A 51 -30.78 -1.52 28.35
N ALA A 52 -30.61 -2.53 29.19
CA ALA A 52 -31.48 -2.82 30.31
C ALA A 52 -30.64 -2.76 31.59
N ASP A 53 -31.02 -1.77 32.39
CA ASP A 53 -30.64 -1.51 33.78
C ASP A 53 -29.39 -0.66 34.05
N LYS A 54 -29.64 0.58 34.47
CA LYS A 54 -28.65 1.58 34.92
C LYS A 54 -28.21 1.36 36.38
N SER A 55 -28.61 0.24 37.00
CA SER A 55 -28.48 0.02 38.45
C SER A 55 -27.13 -0.58 38.90
N SER A 56 -26.26 -1.02 37.97
CA SER A 56 -24.88 -1.43 38.31
C SER A 56 -23.94 -1.26 37.10
N PRO A 57 -22.80 -0.56 37.23
CA PRO A 57 -21.81 -0.53 36.17
C PRO A 57 -21.15 -1.92 36.10
N LEU A 58 -21.43 -2.69 35.04
CA LEU A 58 -20.63 -3.88 34.73
C LEU A 58 -19.17 -3.42 34.58
N PRO A 59 -18.19 -4.11 35.18
CA PRO A 59 -16.79 -3.82 34.91
C PRO A 59 -16.54 -3.96 33.40
N PRO A 60 -15.65 -3.15 32.80
CA PRO A 60 -15.34 -3.26 31.38
C PRO A 60 -14.91 -4.70 31.08
N LEU A 61 -15.78 -5.44 30.41
CA LEU A 61 -15.53 -6.83 30.04
C LEU A 61 -14.37 -6.83 29.04
N ASN A 62 -13.23 -7.38 29.44
CA ASN A 62 -12.14 -7.66 28.51
C ASN A 62 -12.57 -8.79 27.58
N LEU A 63 -13.26 -8.44 26.49
CA LEU A 63 -13.71 -9.36 25.45
C LEU A 63 -12.55 -9.94 24.63
N ALA A 64 -11.34 -9.38 24.71
CA ALA A 64 -10.23 -9.84 23.90
C ALA A 64 -9.80 -11.26 24.30
N LEU A 65 -9.65 -11.56 25.59
CA LEU A 65 -9.17 -12.87 26.04
C LEU A 65 -10.09 -14.03 25.62
N PRO A 66 -11.42 -13.96 25.79
CA PRO A 66 -12.30 -15.02 25.31
C PRO A 66 -12.30 -15.15 23.78
N LEU A 67 -12.17 -14.05 23.04
CA LEU A 67 -12.06 -14.09 21.57
C LEU A 67 -10.74 -14.71 21.12
N VAL A 68 -9.62 -14.43 21.79
CA VAL A 68 -8.31 -15.04 21.49
C VAL A 68 -8.36 -16.56 21.64
N ARG A 69 -9.15 -17.10 22.58
CA ARG A 69 -9.34 -18.56 22.71
C ARG A 69 -10.03 -19.17 21.48
N LEU A 70 -10.94 -18.45 20.82
CA LEU A 70 -11.60 -18.93 19.60
C LEU A 70 -10.63 -19.11 18.43
N LEU A 71 -9.55 -18.32 18.37
CA LEU A 71 -8.57 -18.42 17.28
C LEU A 71 -7.84 -19.76 17.27
N SER A 72 -7.79 -20.45 18.41
CA SER A 72 -7.18 -21.77 18.56
C SER A 72 -8.21 -22.90 18.55
N HIS A 73 -9.48 -22.60 18.26
CA HIS A 73 -10.54 -23.59 18.24
C HIS A 73 -10.43 -24.50 17.01
N ALA A 74 -10.75 -25.79 17.17
CA ALA A 74 -10.63 -26.79 16.09
C ALA A 74 -11.65 -26.59 14.96
N ASP A 75 -12.82 -26.03 15.27
CA ASP A 75 -13.83 -25.65 14.28
C ASP A 75 -13.39 -24.39 13.50
N PRO A 76 -13.14 -24.50 12.18
CA PRO A 76 -12.71 -23.38 11.35
C PRO A 76 -13.70 -22.21 11.33
N LEU A 77 -15.00 -22.47 11.46
CA LEU A 77 -16.01 -21.43 11.46
C LEU A 77 -15.94 -20.58 12.74
N LEU A 78 -15.74 -21.23 13.88
CA LEU A 78 -15.54 -20.53 15.15
C LEU A 78 -14.20 -19.76 15.18
N GLN A 79 -13.14 -20.31 14.57
CA GLN A 79 -11.89 -19.57 14.37
C GLN A 79 -12.12 -18.31 13.52
N GLU A 80 -12.80 -18.43 12.37
CA GLU A 80 -13.10 -17.30 11.48
C GLU A 80 -13.91 -16.21 12.20
N HIS A 81 -14.95 -16.61 12.95
CA HIS A 81 -15.74 -15.67 13.75
C HIS A 81 -14.89 -14.98 14.83
N GLY A 82 -13.99 -15.71 15.50
CA GLY A 82 -13.05 -15.15 16.46
C GLY A 82 -12.13 -14.10 15.84
N VAL A 83 -11.53 -14.40 14.67
CA VAL A 83 -10.69 -13.45 13.93
C VAL A 83 -11.49 -12.23 13.50
N THR A 84 -12.71 -12.42 12.99
CA THR A 84 -13.58 -11.32 12.53
C THR A 84 -14.02 -10.42 13.69
N ALA A 85 -14.32 -11.00 14.86
CA ALA A 85 -14.63 -10.22 16.06
C ALA A 85 -13.42 -9.41 16.53
N LEU A 86 -12.22 -9.98 16.53
CA LEU A 86 -10.99 -9.24 16.84
C LEU A 86 -10.70 -8.15 15.81
N LEU A 87 -10.99 -8.38 14.53
CA LEU A 87 -10.89 -7.35 13.50
C LEU A 87 -11.79 -6.16 13.83
N ASN A 88 -13.06 -6.40 14.18
CA ASN A 88 -13.97 -5.32 14.55
C ASN A 88 -13.50 -4.57 15.80
N LEU A 89 -13.02 -5.29 16.84
CA LEU A 89 -12.47 -4.65 18.04
C LEU A 89 -11.24 -3.79 17.74
N SER A 90 -10.35 -4.26 16.85
CA SER A 90 -9.10 -3.58 16.50
C SER A 90 -9.28 -2.27 15.70
N ILE A 91 -10.49 -1.95 15.25
CA ILE A 91 -10.81 -0.65 14.61
C ILE A 91 -10.57 0.49 15.59
N CYS A 92 -10.91 0.28 16.87
CA CYS A 92 -10.72 1.26 17.92
C CYS A 92 -9.30 1.16 18.47
N ASP A 93 -8.56 2.27 18.45
CA ASP A 93 -7.18 2.32 18.94
C ASP A 93 -7.09 1.92 20.42
N GLU A 94 -8.10 2.28 21.22
CA GLU A 94 -8.17 1.97 22.65
C GLU A 94 -8.25 0.46 22.95
N ASN A 95 -8.69 -0.36 22.00
CA ASN A 95 -8.78 -1.81 22.17
C ASN A 95 -7.49 -2.54 21.79
N LYS A 96 -6.60 -1.92 21.01
CA LYS A 96 -5.40 -2.59 20.45
C LYS A 96 -4.49 -3.11 21.55
N ALA A 97 -4.24 -2.31 22.60
CA ALA A 97 -3.44 -2.71 23.76
C ALA A 97 -4.03 -3.94 24.44
N THR A 98 -5.32 -3.92 24.74
CA THR A 98 -6.04 -5.04 25.37
C THR A 98 -5.98 -6.31 24.53
N ILE A 99 -6.06 -6.21 23.20
CA ILE A 99 -5.93 -7.36 22.28
C ILE A 99 -4.51 -7.95 22.33
N VAL A 100 -3.48 -7.09 22.34
CA VAL A 100 -2.08 -7.51 22.45
C VAL A 100 -1.82 -8.16 23.81
N GLU A 101 -2.28 -7.54 24.90
CA GLU A 101 -2.17 -8.04 26.28
C GLU A 101 -2.90 -9.37 26.49
N ALA A 102 -4.01 -9.59 25.77
CA ALA A 102 -4.71 -10.88 25.75
C ALA A 102 -3.94 -11.99 25.00
N GLY A 103 -2.76 -11.70 24.44
CA GLY A 103 -1.90 -12.68 23.78
C GLY A 103 -2.30 -13.02 22.34
N ALA A 104 -3.04 -12.13 21.65
CA ALA A 104 -3.64 -12.43 20.34
C ALA A 104 -2.63 -12.67 19.20
N ILE A 105 -1.40 -12.14 19.29
CA ILE A 105 -0.45 -12.11 18.17
C ILE A 105 -0.15 -13.51 17.62
N ARG A 106 0.25 -14.47 18.46
CA ARG A 106 0.60 -15.83 17.98
C ARG A 106 -0.62 -16.58 17.42
N PRO A 107 -1.80 -16.58 18.07
CA PRO A 107 -3.02 -17.14 17.49
C PRO A 107 -3.43 -16.48 16.17
N LEU A 108 -3.26 -15.17 16.01
CA LEU A 108 -3.53 -14.47 14.74
C LEU A 108 -2.55 -14.89 13.64
N VAL A 109 -1.26 -15.04 13.96
CA VAL A 109 -0.27 -15.57 13.00
C VAL A 109 -0.57 -17.02 12.63
N HIS A 110 -1.05 -17.83 13.58
CA HIS A 110 -1.53 -19.18 13.28
C HIS A 110 -2.77 -19.17 12.36
N ALA A 111 -3.75 -18.29 12.61
CA ALA A 111 -4.91 -18.12 11.74
C ALA A 111 -4.53 -17.65 10.32
N LEU A 112 -3.51 -16.79 10.22
CA LEU A 112 -2.93 -16.37 8.93
C LEU A 112 -2.30 -17.56 8.16
N LYS A 113 -1.73 -18.55 8.86
CA LYS A 113 -1.18 -19.77 8.26
C LYS A 113 -2.27 -20.78 7.88
N SER A 114 -3.33 -20.87 8.69
CA SER A 114 -4.39 -21.86 8.54
C SER A 114 -5.15 -21.65 7.23
N ALA A 115 -4.93 -22.53 6.26
CA ALA A 115 -5.43 -22.37 4.90
C ALA A 115 -6.94 -22.58 4.74
N VAL A 116 -7.69 -22.83 5.82
CA VAL A 116 -9.07 -23.32 5.75
C VAL A 116 -10.05 -22.24 5.26
N SER A 117 -9.84 -20.96 5.60
CA SER A 117 -10.68 -19.86 5.11
C SER A 117 -9.83 -18.70 4.58
N PRO A 118 -9.97 -18.33 3.29
CA PRO A 118 -9.38 -17.12 2.74
C PRO A 118 -9.81 -15.86 3.51
N ALA A 119 -11.08 -15.78 3.91
CA ALA A 119 -11.61 -14.64 4.67
C ALA A 119 -10.95 -14.51 6.05
N ALA A 120 -10.75 -15.62 6.77
CA ALA A 120 -10.04 -15.62 8.04
C ALA A 120 -8.57 -15.17 7.87
N ARG A 121 -7.92 -15.59 6.79
CA ARG A 121 -6.54 -15.20 6.46
C ARG A 121 -6.40 -13.70 6.22
N GLU A 122 -7.26 -13.14 5.37
CA GLU A 122 -7.28 -11.70 5.07
C GLU A 122 -7.63 -10.87 6.31
N ASN A 123 -8.62 -11.32 7.09
CA ASN A 123 -8.99 -10.65 8.33
C ASN A 123 -7.84 -10.70 9.35
N ALA A 124 -7.14 -11.82 9.50
CA ALA A 124 -5.99 -11.95 10.40
C ALA A 124 -4.84 -11.01 9.99
N ALA A 125 -4.53 -10.90 8.70
CA ALA A 125 -3.56 -9.94 8.18
C ALA A 125 -3.96 -8.50 8.54
N CYS A 126 -5.23 -8.15 8.38
CA CYS A 126 -5.76 -6.83 8.73
C CYS A 126 -5.71 -6.54 10.23
N VAL A 127 -5.99 -7.53 11.10
CA VAL A 127 -5.82 -7.38 12.55
C VAL A 127 -4.35 -7.15 12.89
N LEU A 128 -3.43 -7.96 12.36
CA LEU A 128 -1.99 -7.81 12.61
C LEU A 128 -1.46 -6.45 12.14
N LEU A 129 -1.90 -5.95 10.98
CA LEU A 129 -1.63 -4.58 10.53
C LEU A 129 -2.05 -3.56 11.59
N ARG A 130 -3.29 -3.65 12.10
CA ARG A 130 -3.79 -2.68 13.09
C ARG A 130 -3.06 -2.76 14.42
N LEU A 131 -2.71 -3.97 14.87
CA LEU A 131 -1.92 -4.16 16.09
C LEU A 131 -0.47 -3.66 15.93
N SER A 132 0.10 -3.72 14.72
CA SER A 132 1.43 -3.14 14.47
C SER A 132 1.44 -1.62 14.62
N GLN A 133 0.29 -0.95 14.47
CA GLN A 133 0.17 0.50 14.64
C GLN A 133 0.05 0.93 16.11
N LEU A 134 0.02 -0.01 17.07
CA LEU A 134 -0.03 0.31 18.50
C LEU A 134 1.29 0.93 18.98
N ASP A 135 2.39 0.19 18.83
CA ASP A 135 3.74 0.61 19.21
C ASP A 135 4.81 -0.25 18.53
N GLY A 136 6.08 0.15 18.68
CA GLY A 136 7.23 -0.59 18.15
C GLY A 136 7.41 -1.98 18.77
N ALA A 137 6.99 -2.17 20.04
CA ALA A 137 7.10 -3.46 20.72
C ALA A 137 6.17 -4.51 20.09
N SER A 138 4.93 -4.12 19.79
CA SER A 138 3.91 -4.92 19.11
C SER A 138 4.34 -5.21 17.67
N THR A 139 4.86 -4.21 16.95
CA THR A 139 5.43 -4.39 15.61
C THR A 139 6.54 -5.45 15.59
N ALA A 140 7.49 -5.36 16.52
CA ALA A 140 8.58 -6.31 16.63
C ALA A 140 8.09 -7.70 17.07
N ALA A 141 7.09 -7.79 17.95
CA ALA A 141 6.48 -9.04 18.40
C ALA A 141 5.77 -9.78 17.27
N ILE A 142 5.03 -9.07 16.40
CA ILE A 142 4.37 -9.65 15.22
C ILE A 142 5.40 -10.27 14.27
N GLY A 143 6.49 -9.56 13.99
CA GLY A 143 7.57 -10.09 13.16
C GLY A 143 8.26 -11.31 13.78
N ARG A 144 8.58 -11.26 15.09
CA ARG A 144 9.13 -12.41 15.83
C ARG A 144 8.20 -13.61 15.89
N ALA A 145 6.89 -13.41 15.83
CA ALA A 145 5.90 -14.48 15.80
C ALA A 145 5.85 -15.22 14.46
N GLY A 146 6.57 -14.75 13.42
CA GLY A 146 6.64 -15.40 12.10
C GLY A 146 5.59 -14.92 11.11
N ALA A 147 5.03 -13.72 11.30
CA ALA A 147 4.01 -13.17 10.40
C ALA A 147 4.54 -12.88 8.98
N ILE A 148 5.80 -12.46 8.86
CA ILE A 148 6.36 -11.93 7.60
C ILE A 148 6.30 -12.93 6.43
N PRO A 149 6.77 -14.20 6.56
CA PRO A 149 6.60 -15.21 5.51
C PRO A 149 5.17 -15.41 5.04
N LEU A 150 4.22 -15.37 5.96
CA LEU A 150 2.81 -15.58 5.64
C LEU A 150 2.20 -14.36 4.93
N LEU A 151 2.63 -13.15 5.31
CA LEU A 151 2.21 -11.92 4.64
C LEU A 151 2.80 -11.82 3.23
N VAL A 152 4.06 -12.21 3.02
CA VAL A 152 4.68 -12.28 1.69
C VAL A 152 3.92 -13.26 0.80
N SER A 153 3.63 -14.47 1.30
CA SER A 153 2.82 -15.44 0.57
C SER A 153 1.40 -14.94 0.25
N LEU A 154 0.81 -14.13 1.15
CA LEU A 154 -0.51 -13.53 0.91
C LEU A 154 -0.47 -12.41 -0.14
N VAL A 155 0.64 -11.68 -0.28
CA VAL A 155 0.84 -10.73 -1.39
C VAL A 155 0.84 -11.45 -2.74
N GLU A 156 1.45 -12.63 -2.81
CA GLU A 156 1.53 -13.41 -4.06
C GLU A 156 0.19 -14.08 -4.39
N THR A 157 -0.42 -14.71 -3.39
CA THR A 157 -1.53 -15.67 -3.60
C THR A 157 -2.92 -15.17 -3.19
N GLY A 158 -3.00 -14.03 -2.50
CA GLY A 158 -4.26 -13.50 -1.96
C GLY A 158 -5.21 -12.92 -3.00
N GLY A 159 -6.48 -12.71 -2.61
CA GLY A 159 -7.40 -11.87 -3.38
C GLY A 159 -7.00 -10.39 -3.31
N ALA A 160 -7.66 -9.52 -4.09
CA ALA A 160 -7.31 -8.10 -4.14
C ALA A 160 -7.26 -7.43 -2.75
N ARG A 161 -8.22 -7.76 -1.88
CA ARG A 161 -8.23 -7.30 -0.48
C ARG A 161 -7.07 -7.90 0.33
N GLY A 162 -6.85 -9.21 0.25
CA GLY A 162 -5.73 -9.88 0.92
C GLY A 162 -4.37 -9.32 0.55
N LYS A 163 -4.12 -9.10 -0.75
CA LYS A 163 -2.87 -8.47 -1.24
C LYS A 163 -2.68 -7.07 -0.67
N LYS A 164 -3.74 -6.26 -0.67
CA LYS A 164 -3.73 -4.90 -0.10
C LYS A 164 -3.40 -4.89 1.39
N ASP A 165 -4.12 -5.71 2.16
CA ASP A 165 -3.94 -5.79 3.61
C ASP A 165 -2.54 -6.34 3.95
N ALA A 166 -2.05 -7.33 3.20
CA ALA A 166 -0.72 -7.91 3.38
C ALA A 166 0.41 -6.93 3.04
N ALA A 167 0.35 -6.25 1.89
CA ALA A 167 1.33 -5.24 1.51
C ALA A 167 1.37 -4.07 2.51
N THR A 168 0.19 -3.65 3.00
CA THR A 168 0.08 -2.60 4.01
C THR A 168 0.63 -3.06 5.38
N ALA A 169 0.40 -4.33 5.75
CA ALA A 169 1.00 -4.93 6.94
C ALA A 169 2.53 -4.98 6.84
N LEU A 170 3.08 -5.42 5.70
CA LEU A 170 4.53 -5.42 5.46
C LEU A 170 5.13 -4.02 5.56
N TYR A 171 4.46 -3.01 5.01
CA TYR A 171 4.83 -1.60 5.18
C TYR A 171 4.92 -1.21 6.66
N ALA A 172 3.84 -1.41 7.43
CA ALA A 172 3.83 -1.06 8.85
C ALA A 172 4.92 -1.81 9.64
N LEU A 173 5.09 -3.11 9.39
CA LEU A 173 6.06 -3.94 10.10
C LEU A 173 7.51 -3.56 9.80
N CYS A 174 7.85 -3.27 8.54
CA CYS A 174 9.21 -2.91 8.12
C CYS A 174 9.56 -1.46 8.50
N SER A 175 8.58 -0.55 8.51
CA SER A 175 8.77 0.82 8.98
C SER A 175 8.96 0.88 10.49
N GLY A 176 8.21 0.08 11.26
CA GLY A 176 8.19 0.14 12.73
C GLY A 176 9.31 -0.62 13.45
N ALA A 177 9.94 -1.63 12.83
CA ALA A 177 11.06 -2.37 13.44
C ALA A 177 12.13 -2.78 12.42
N ARG A 178 13.40 -2.44 12.71
CA ARG A 178 14.53 -2.72 11.79
C ARG A 178 14.73 -4.23 11.59
N GLU A 179 14.56 -5.03 12.64
CA GLU A 179 14.69 -6.48 12.58
C GLU A 179 13.64 -7.13 11.65
N ASN A 180 12.50 -6.48 11.40
CA ASN A 180 11.50 -6.96 10.46
C ASN A 180 11.93 -6.77 8.99
N ARG A 181 12.74 -5.75 8.70
CA ARG A 181 13.33 -5.55 7.37
C ARG A 181 14.23 -6.71 7.00
N GLN A 182 15.10 -7.11 7.94
CA GLN A 182 15.99 -8.25 7.75
C GLN A 182 15.21 -9.55 7.51
N ARG A 183 14.19 -9.82 8.33
CA ARG A 183 13.30 -10.98 8.13
C ARG A 183 12.59 -10.95 6.77
N ALA A 184 12.16 -9.78 6.30
CA ALA A 184 11.51 -9.64 5.00
C ALA A 184 12.47 -9.96 3.85
N VAL A 185 13.73 -9.50 3.91
CA VAL A 185 14.77 -9.88 2.94
C VAL A 185 15.01 -11.38 2.97
N GLU A 186 15.25 -11.96 4.15
CA GLU A 186 15.50 -13.42 4.32
C GLU A 186 14.34 -14.31 3.84
N THR A 187 13.12 -13.77 3.86
CA THR A 187 11.91 -14.45 3.40
C THR A 187 11.75 -14.40 1.87
N GLY A 188 12.51 -13.55 1.16
CA GLY A 188 12.33 -13.32 -0.28
C GLY A 188 11.24 -12.30 -0.61
N ALA A 189 10.93 -11.36 0.29
CA ALA A 189 9.89 -10.35 0.05
C ALA A 189 10.16 -9.42 -1.14
N VAL A 190 11.42 -9.32 -1.58
CA VAL A 190 11.85 -8.37 -2.63
C VAL A 190 11.12 -8.62 -3.95
N ARG A 191 11.04 -9.87 -4.41
CA ARG A 191 10.40 -10.18 -5.69
C ARG A 191 8.91 -9.81 -5.73
N PRO A 192 8.08 -10.23 -4.75
CA PRO A 192 6.67 -9.81 -4.71
C PRO A 192 6.47 -8.29 -4.60
N LEU A 193 7.39 -7.58 -3.94
CA LEU A 193 7.34 -6.12 -3.88
C LEU A 193 7.64 -5.48 -5.24
N LEU A 194 8.62 -6.01 -5.99
CA LEU A 194 8.91 -5.57 -7.35
C LEU A 194 7.74 -5.83 -8.30
N ASP A 195 7.10 -7.00 -8.21
CA ASP A 195 5.91 -7.32 -9.01
C ASP A 195 4.75 -6.34 -8.70
N LEU A 196 4.53 -5.98 -7.43
CA LEU A 196 3.54 -4.94 -7.06
C LEU A 196 3.92 -3.54 -7.57
N MET A 197 5.21 -3.21 -7.65
CA MET A 197 5.68 -1.92 -8.18
C MET A 197 5.50 -1.83 -9.69
N ALA A 198 5.64 -2.95 -10.40
CA ALA A 198 5.43 -3.07 -11.84
C ALA A 198 3.94 -3.18 -12.25
N ASP A 199 3.02 -3.24 -11.27
CA ASP A 199 1.58 -3.30 -11.49
C ASP A 199 0.88 -2.02 -10.97
N PRO A 200 0.66 -1.00 -11.82
CA PRO A 200 -0.08 0.20 -11.47
C PRO A 200 -1.52 -0.05 -11.01
N GLU A 201 -2.15 -1.13 -11.49
CA GLU A 201 -3.54 -1.46 -11.18
C GLU A 201 -3.67 -2.08 -9.77
N SER A 202 -2.58 -2.56 -9.18
CA SER A 202 -2.54 -3.11 -7.82
C SER A 202 -2.99 -2.11 -6.74
N GLY A 203 -2.85 -0.80 -6.99
CA GLY A 203 -3.03 0.26 -5.98
C GLY A 203 -2.02 0.20 -4.82
N MET A 204 -0.96 -0.62 -4.94
CA MET A 204 0.05 -0.85 -3.90
C MET A 204 1.44 -0.32 -4.25
N VAL A 205 1.64 0.22 -5.45
CA VAL A 205 2.93 0.70 -5.96
C VAL A 205 3.69 1.54 -4.92
N ASP A 206 3.06 2.55 -4.34
CA ASP A 206 3.71 3.44 -3.37
C ASP A 206 4.17 2.66 -2.13
N LYS A 207 3.31 1.82 -1.55
CA LYS A 207 3.64 1.05 -0.33
C LYS A 207 4.76 0.05 -0.61
N ALA A 208 4.69 -0.63 -1.76
CA ALA A 208 5.72 -1.58 -2.17
C ALA A 208 7.08 -0.88 -2.34
N ALA A 209 7.11 0.29 -2.99
CA ALA A 209 8.31 1.10 -3.15
C ALA A 209 8.90 1.57 -1.80
N TYR A 210 8.07 1.98 -0.84
CA TYR A 210 8.54 2.35 0.50
C TYR A 210 9.11 1.16 1.29
N VAL A 211 8.50 -0.03 1.16
CA VAL A 211 9.04 -1.25 1.77
C VAL A 211 10.38 -1.57 1.13
N LEU A 212 10.45 -1.63 -0.20
CA LEU A 212 11.69 -1.93 -0.92
C LEU A 212 12.82 -0.96 -0.53
N HIS A 213 12.54 0.35 -0.48
CA HIS A 213 13.48 1.35 0.01
C HIS A 213 14.01 1.04 1.42
N SER A 214 13.12 0.58 2.32
CA SER A 214 13.52 0.17 3.66
C SER A 214 14.40 -1.07 3.65
N LEU A 215 14.16 -2.03 2.75
CA LEU A 215 14.93 -3.26 2.63
C LEU A 215 16.34 -3.00 2.08
N VAL A 216 16.49 -2.16 1.05
CA VAL A 216 17.79 -1.85 0.44
C VAL A 216 18.70 -0.97 1.33
N SER A 217 18.26 -0.65 2.54
CA SER A 217 19.12 -0.07 3.58
C SER A 217 20.16 -1.06 4.14
N SER A 218 19.98 -2.38 3.99
CA SER A 218 20.97 -3.41 4.31
C SER A 218 21.70 -3.92 3.05
N SER A 219 22.87 -4.52 3.23
CA SER A 219 23.65 -5.06 2.10
C SER A 219 22.95 -6.23 1.41
N GLU A 220 22.30 -7.06 2.22
CA GLU A 220 21.53 -8.22 1.84
C GLU A 220 20.29 -7.81 1.05
N GLY A 221 19.62 -6.74 1.48
CA GLY A 221 18.48 -6.18 0.76
C GLY A 221 18.87 -5.57 -0.59
N ARG A 222 20.05 -4.93 -0.67
CA ARG A 222 20.60 -4.45 -1.95
C ARG A 222 20.91 -5.61 -2.90
N ALA A 223 21.60 -6.64 -2.41
CA ALA A 223 21.92 -7.83 -3.19
C ALA A 223 20.65 -8.49 -3.74
N ALA A 224 19.66 -8.73 -2.87
CA ALA A 224 18.37 -9.30 -3.27
C ALA A 224 17.63 -8.42 -4.30
N ALA A 225 17.61 -7.10 -4.13
CA ALA A 225 17.00 -6.19 -5.11
C ALA A 225 17.67 -6.26 -6.49
N ILE A 226 18.97 -6.54 -6.55
CA ILE A 226 19.69 -6.70 -7.81
C ILE A 226 19.42 -8.08 -8.42
N GLU A 227 19.54 -9.15 -7.61
CA GLU A 227 19.31 -10.53 -8.03
C GLU A 227 17.90 -10.73 -8.60
N GLU A 228 16.90 -10.06 -8.02
CA GLU A 228 15.50 -10.11 -8.46
C GLU A 228 15.17 -9.11 -9.59
N GLY A 229 16.15 -8.43 -10.18
CA GLY A 229 15.94 -7.53 -11.32
C GLY A 229 15.26 -6.20 -10.97
N GLY A 230 15.50 -5.68 -9.77
CA GLY A 230 14.87 -4.45 -9.29
C GLY A 230 15.38 -3.14 -9.88
N ILE A 231 16.58 -3.14 -10.51
CA ILE A 231 17.12 -1.92 -11.15
C ILE A 231 16.19 -1.44 -12.29
N PRO A 232 15.80 -2.27 -13.29
CA PRO A 232 14.86 -1.86 -14.33
C PRO A 232 13.57 -1.24 -13.78
N VAL A 233 12.93 -1.90 -12.78
CA VAL A 233 11.68 -1.43 -12.16
C VAL A 233 11.84 -0.06 -11.50
N LEU A 234 12.97 0.16 -10.81
CA LEU A 234 13.27 1.44 -10.18
C LEU A 234 13.58 2.55 -11.21
N VAL A 235 14.28 2.22 -12.30
CA VAL A 235 14.57 3.17 -13.39
C VAL A 235 13.27 3.58 -14.08
N GLU A 236 12.41 2.63 -14.41
CA GLU A 236 11.08 2.91 -14.97
C GLU A 236 10.26 3.81 -14.03
N MET A 237 10.25 3.50 -12.73
CA MET A 237 9.55 4.33 -11.74
C MET A 237 10.09 5.77 -11.65
N VAL A 238 11.41 5.96 -11.86
CA VAL A 238 12.02 7.29 -11.96
C VAL A 238 11.56 8.04 -13.22
N GLU A 239 11.37 7.34 -14.33
CA GLU A 239 10.96 7.91 -15.61
C GLU A 239 9.48 8.29 -15.65
N VAL A 240 8.59 7.36 -15.29
CA VAL A 240 7.14 7.51 -15.51
C VAL A 240 6.31 7.64 -14.23
N GLY A 241 6.91 7.45 -13.05
CA GLY A 241 6.19 7.50 -11.78
C GLY A 241 5.71 8.90 -11.35
N THR A 242 4.89 8.95 -10.31
CA THR A 242 4.50 10.20 -9.65
C THR A 242 5.69 10.88 -8.97
N SER A 243 5.61 12.16 -8.63
CA SER A 243 6.71 12.87 -7.93
C SER A 243 7.18 12.16 -6.66
N CYS A 244 6.28 11.50 -5.91
CA CYS A 244 6.64 10.73 -4.73
C CYS A 244 7.36 9.41 -5.10
N GLN A 245 6.87 8.71 -6.11
CA GLN A 245 7.46 7.48 -6.65
C GLN A 245 8.88 7.74 -7.20
N LYS A 246 9.06 8.84 -7.94
CA LYS A 246 10.38 9.26 -8.43
C LYS A 246 11.36 9.52 -7.31
N GLU A 247 10.92 10.19 -6.22
CA GLU A 247 11.76 10.46 -5.05
C GLU A 247 12.20 9.15 -4.38
N ILE A 248 11.26 8.25 -4.08
CA ILE A 248 11.56 6.98 -3.38
C ILE A 248 12.40 6.03 -4.24
N ALA A 249 12.14 5.97 -5.56
CA ALA A 249 12.92 5.17 -6.48
C ALA A 249 14.35 5.70 -6.62
N THR A 250 14.52 7.02 -6.72
CA THR A 250 15.83 7.66 -6.72
C THR A 250 16.61 7.36 -5.44
N LEU A 251 15.96 7.48 -4.27
CA LEU A 251 16.61 7.18 -2.97
C LEU A 251 17.02 5.71 -2.87
N SER A 252 16.21 4.80 -3.40
CA SER A 252 16.51 3.37 -3.43
C SER A 252 17.68 3.05 -4.37
N LEU A 253 17.70 3.63 -5.58
CA LEU A 253 18.82 3.51 -6.51
C LEU A 253 20.12 4.07 -5.91
N LEU A 254 20.06 5.22 -5.22
CA LEU A 254 21.22 5.79 -4.55
C LEU A 254 21.77 4.87 -3.45
N GLN A 255 20.91 4.21 -2.67
CA GLN A 255 21.34 3.21 -1.70
C GLN A 255 21.96 1.99 -2.36
N ILE A 256 21.37 1.49 -3.45
CA ILE A 256 21.94 0.39 -4.25
C ILE A 256 23.32 0.77 -4.82
N TYR A 257 23.48 2.03 -5.22
CA TYR A 257 24.71 2.60 -5.75
C TYR A 257 25.83 2.77 -4.70
N GLU A 258 25.46 2.85 -3.41
CA GLU A 258 26.41 3.00 -2.29
C GLU A 258 27.26 1.71 -2.13
N ASP A 259 28.57 1.91 -1.99
CA ASP A 259 29.57 0.90 -1.57
C ASP A 259 29.81 -0.35 -2.45
N ASN A 260 29.31 -0.41 -3.69
CA ASN A 260 29.68 -1.50 -4.61
C ASN A 260 29.83 -1.05 -6.07
N ILE A 261 31.05 -1.13 -6.61
CA ILE A 261 31.35 -0.72 -7.99
C ILE A 261 30.57 -1.51 -9.04
N VAL A 262 30.33 -2.81 -8.82
CA VAL A 262 29.55 -3.65 -9.74
C VAL A 262 28.11 -3.13 -9.81
N TYR A 263 27.53 -2.77 -8.66
CA TYR A 263 26.17 -2.24 -8.61
C TYR A 263 26.07 -0.87 -9.31
N ARG A 264 27.09 -0.02 -9.17
CA ARG A 264 27.18 1.24 -9.93
C ARG A 264 27.18 1.01 -11.42
N THR A 265 27.98 0.05 -11.90
CA THR A 265 28.04 -0.33 -13.31
C THR A 265 26.69 -0.84 -13.79
N MET A 266 26.00 -1.69 -13.03
CA MET A 266 24.65 -2.18 -13.38
C MET A 266 23.62 -1.05 -13.46
N VAL A 267 23.55 -0.18 -12.45
CA VAL A 267 22.64 0.98 -12.44
C VAL A 267 22.91 1.93 -13.61
N ALA A 268 24.18 2.14 -13.96
CA ALA A 268 24.56 2.96 -15.11
C ALA A 268 24.18 2.31 -16.45
N HIS A 269 24.40 1.00 -16.60
CA HIS A 269 24.07 0.24 -17.81
C HIS A 269 22.56 0.15 -18.06
N GLU A 270 21.74 0.12 -17.00
CA GLU A 270 20.27 0.14 -17.09
C GLU A 270 19.71 1.52 -17.51
N GLY A 271 20.57 2.52 -17.73
CA GLY A 271 20.13 3.83 -18.19
C GLY A 271 19.57 4.73 -17.09
N ALA A 272 19.91 4.49 -15.82
CA ALA A 272 19.44 5.35 -14.72
C ALA A 272 19.98 6.79 -14.79
N ILE A 273 21.13 7.02 -15.45
CA ILE A 273 21.84 8.32 -15.41
C ILE A 273 21.01 9.46 -16.03
N PRO A 274 20.49 9.37 -17.29
CA PRO A 274 19.72 10.47 -17.87
C PRO A 274 18.45 10.84 -17.07
N PRO A 275 17.60 9.88 -16.63
CA PRO A 275 16.44 10.20 -15.80
C PRO A 275 16.80 10.86 -14.45
N LEU A 276 17.89 10.41 -13.82
CA LEU A 276 18.39 11.01 -12.57
C LEU A 276 18.89 12.45 -12.77
N ILE A 277 19.61 12.72 -13.87
CA ILE A 277 20.04 14.08 -14.22
C ILE A 277 18.82 14.98 -14.46
N ALA A 278 17.85 14.51 -15.26
CA ALA A 278 16.62 15.26 -15.53
C ALA A 278 15.85 15.58 -14.24
N LEU A 279 15.75 14.61 -13.32
CA LEU A 279 15.16 14.83 -12.00
C LEU A 279 15.93 15.86 -11.17
N SER A 280 17.25 15.82 -11.16
CA SER A 280 18.08 16.77 -10.38
C SER A 280 17.88 18.23 -10.81
N GLN A 281 17.56 18.44 -12.09
CA GLN A 281 17.32 19.76 -12.68
C GLN A 281 15.86 20.22 -12.50
N SER A 282 14.93 19.30 -12.22
CA SER A 282 13.53 19.65 -11.99
C SER A 282 13.34 20.56 -10.76
N SER A 283 12.36 21.46 -10.83
CA SER A 283 11.98 22.36 -9.73
C SER A 283 11.36 21.64 -8.54
N SER A 284 10.77 20.46 -8.77
CA SER A 284 10.13 19.62 -7.76
C SER A 284 11.10 18.77 -6.92
N ALA A 285 12.36 18.63 -7.33
CA ALA A 285 13.31 17.82 -6.59
C ALA A 285 13.72 18.48 -5.26
N ARG A 286 13.55 17.74 -4.15
CA ARG A 286 13.95 18.21 -2.82
C ARG A 286 15.47 18.43 -2.75
N PRO A 287 15.98 19.42 -1.99
CA PRO A 287 17.40 19.76 -1.94
C PRO A 287 18.32 18.58 -1.59
N LYS A 288 17.86 17.67 -0.71
CA LYS A 288 18.60 16.47 -0.29
C LYS A 288 18.82 15.47 -1.42
N LEU A 289 17.89 15.40 -2.37
CA LEU A 289 18.01 14.53 -3.54
C LEU A 289 19.02 15.11 -4.53
N LYS A 290 18.97 16.44 -4.74
CA LYS A 290 19.90 17.15 -5.63
C LYS A 290 21.36 16.93 -5.21
N THR A 291 21.69 17.06 -3.93
CA THR A 291 23.08 16.88 -3.45
C THR A 291 23.59 15.45 -3.61
N LYS A 292 22.75 14.44 -3.33
CA LYS A 292 23.14 13.03 -3.47
C LYS A 292 23.29 12.60 -4.94
N VAL A 293 22.40 13.06 -5.83
CA VAL A 293 22.47 12.73 -7.27
C VAL A 293 23.68 13.38 -7.94
N HIS A 294 24.02 14.62 -7.60
CA HIS A 294 25.19 15.30 -8.16
C HIS A 294 26.53 14.64 -7.78
N THR A 295 26.57 13.99 -6.61
CA THR A 295 27.76 13.25 -6.16
C THR A 295 27.90 11.92 -6.89
N THR A 296 26.79 11.29 -7.27
CA THR A 296 26.76 9.96 -7.90
C THR A 296 26.94 10.02 -9.42
N SER A 297 26.60 11.13 -10.08
CA SER A 297 26.82 11.33 -11.53
C SER A 297 28.29 11.55 -11.93
N GLN A 298 29.20 11.73 -10.97
CA GLN A 298 30.64 11.79 -11.22
C GLN A 298 31.19 10.38 -11.43
N CYS A 299 31.18 9.89 -12.66
CA CYS A 299 31.83 8.65 -13.05
C CYS A 299 33.34 8.70 -12.69
N PRO A 300 33.91 7.66 -12.04
CA PRO A 300 35.34 7.59 -11.77
C PRO A 300 36.11 7.10 -13.00
N HIS A 301 36.02 7.82 -14.13
CA HIS A 301 36.89 7.63 -15.30
C HIS A 301 37.24 8.97 -15.95
N SER A 302 37.93 9.81 -15.20
CA SER A 302 38.91 10.74 -15.79
C SER A 302 40.19 10.68 -14.97
N THR A 303 41.07 9.75 -15.35
CA THR A 303 42.46 9.77 -14.94
C THR A 303 43.07 11.11 -15.35
N LYS A 304 43.44 11.94 -14.36
CA LYS A 304 44.28 13.13 -14.53
C LYS A 304 45.53 12.80 -15.35
N LYS A 305 45.51 13.04 -16.67
CA LYS A 305 46.73 13.29 -17.43
C LYS A 305 47.10 14.76 -17.24
N ARG A 306 48.04 14.97 -16.33
CA ARG A 306 48.75 16.21 -16.11
C ARG A 306 49.84 16.28 -17.18
N GLY A 307 49.83 17.30 -18.05
CA GLY A 307 51.03 17.70 -18.78
C GLY A 307 50.89 17.94 -20.29
N VAL A 308 51.28 19.17 -20.64
CA VAL A 308 51.88 19.64 -21.89
C VAL A 308 50.93 20.29 -22.91
N ALA A 309 51.33 21.50 -23.28
CA ALA A 309 50.68 22.51 -24.08
C ALA A 309 50.86 22.28 -25.59
N ASP A 310 49.88 22.73 -26.37
CA ASP A 310 50.00 23.60 -27.56
C ASP A 310 48.57 23.77 -28.14
N ARG A 311 47.95 24.96 -28.10
CA ARG A 311 48.02 26.03 -29.11
C ARG A 311 47.86 25.51 -30.55
N ASP A 312 46.64 25.58 -31.10
CA ASP A 312 46.27 26.54 -32.15
C ASP A 312 44.93 26.24 -32.85
N ALA A 313 44.27 27.33 -33.28
CA ALA A 313 43.23 27.50 -34.31
C ALA A 313 41.85 26.80 -34.09
N ALA A 314 40.74 27.49 -33.79
CA ALA A 314 40.03 28.57 -34.52
C ALA A 314 39.54 28.17 -35.94
N ALA A 315 38.23 27.97 -36.10
CA ALA A 315 37.35 28.75 -37.00
C ALA A 315 36.04 28.02 -37.39
N ALA A 316 34.93 28.77 -37.27
CA ALA A 316 33.76 28.83 -38.18
C ALA A 316 32.86 27.58 -38.35
N ALA A 317 31.53 27.66 -38.49
CA ALA A 317 30.57 28.75 -38.49
C ALA A 317 29.14 28.14 -38.40
N GLU A 318 28.21 28.97 -37.95
CA GLU A 318 26.76 28.77 -37.87
C GLU A 318 26.08 28.71 -39.25
N SER A 319 24.96 27.98 -39.37
CA SER A 319 23.73 28.45 -40.04
C SER A 319 22.61 27.39 -40.01
N GLU A 320 21.53 27.69 -39.29
CA GLU A 320 20.15 27.18 -39.38
C GLU A 320 19.35 27.95 -40.48
N PRO A 321 18.02 27.75 -40.71
CA PRO A 321 17.24 26.54 -41.02
C PRO A 321 16.23 26.80 -42.18
N THR A 322 15.13 26.02 -42.24
CA THR A 322 13.85 26.17 -43.00
C THR A 322 13.68 25.35 -44.29
N HIS A 323 12.73 24.40 -44.27
CA HIS A 323 11.51 24.49 -45.09
C HIS A 323 10.49 23.38 -44.75
N ALA A 324 9.22 23.78 -44.81
CA ALA A 324 8.00 23.05 -44.52
C ALA A 324 7.66 21.94 -45.54
N ALA A 325 6.83 20.97 -45.12
CA ALA A 325 5.47 20.77 -45.66
C ALA A 325 4.87 19.40 -45.27
N SER A 326 3.63 19.47 -44.74
CA SER A 326 2.46 18.65 -45.07
C SER A 326 2.57 17.11 -45.03
N GLY A 327 1.82 16.49 -44.12
CA GLY A 327 1.60 15.05 -44.10
C GLY A 327 0.47 14.65 -43.14
N SER A 328 -0.77 14.94 -43.53
CA SER A 328 -2.00 14.48 -42.88
C SER A 328 -1.97 12.97 -42.60
N ARG A 329 -2.14 12.58 -41.33
CA ARG A 329 -2.65 11.24 -40.97
C ARG A 329 -3.70 11.36 -39.89
N CYS A 330 -4.93 11.17 -40.35
CA CYS A 330 -6.08 10.78 -39.54
C CYS A 330 -5.71 9.50 -38.78
N HIS A 331 -5.47 9.62 -37.47
CA HIS A 331 -5.53 8.48 -36.58
C HIS A 331 -6.91 8.48 -35.94
N SER A 332 -7.77 7.60 -36.47
CA SER A 332 -9.00 7.17 -35.81
C SER A 332 -8.65 6.74 -34.38
N ARG A 333 -9.10 7.52 -33.40
CA ARG A 333 -8.92 7.23 -31.97
C ARG A 333 -9.67 5.94 -31.63
N PRO A 334 -9.06 4.98 -30.91
CA PRO A 334 -9.76 3.77 -30.50
C PRO A 334 -10.99 4.12 -29.62
N PRO A 335 -12.06 3.31 -29.63
CA PRO A 335 -13.26 3.60 -28.84
C PRO A 335 -12.92 3.51 -27.35
N GLY A 336 -12.98 4.65 -26.67
CA GLY A 336 -12.62 4.81 -25.26
C GLY A 336 -11.33 5.61 -25.07
N THR A 337 -11.48 6.94 -24.90
CA THR A 337 -10.37 7.81 -24.48
C THR A 337 -10.42 7.98 -22.97
N THR A 338 -9.40 7.51 -22.28
CA THR A 338 -9.22 7.74 -20.84
C THR A 338 -8.46 9.05 -20.62
N ILE A 339 -9.04 10.00 -19.88
CA ILE A 339 -8.40 11.27 -19.54
C ILE A 339 -8.17 11.27 -18.02
N PRO A 340 -6.93 11.37 -17.55
CA PRO A 340 -6.63 11.33 -16.12
C PRO A 340 -7.17 12.59 -15.42
N ASN A 341 -7.85 12.39 -14.28
CA ASN A 341 -8.29 13.47 -13.40
C ASN A 341 -7.48 13.41 -12.11
N THR A 342 -6.68 14.43 -11.82
CA THR A 342 -5.86 14.44 -10.60
C THR A 342 -6.35 15.51 -9.61
N VAL A 343 -6.15 15.28 -8.31
CA VAL A 343 -6.54 16.24 -7.26
C VAL A 343 -5.84 17.59 -7.42
N TYR A 344 -4.63 17.60 -8.01
CA TYR A 344 -3.81 18.81 -8.19
C TYR A 344 -3.97 19.48 -9.56
N ASP A 345 -4.55 18.76 -10.53
CA ASP A 345 -4.85 19.24 -11.88
C ASP A 345 -6.20 18.64 -12.33
N PRO A 346 -7.32 19.19 -11.83
CA PRO A 346 -8.64 18.68 -12.14
C PRO A 346 -9.01 18.99 -13.59
N ILE A 347 -9.64 18.03 -14.25
CA ILE A 347 -10.12 18.18 -15.63
C ILE A 347 -11.05 19.39 -15.72
N ARG A 348 -10.81 20.24 -16.73
CA ARG A 348 -11.66 21.39 -17.05
C ARG A 348 -12.50 21.08 -18.28
N ARG A 349 -13.63 21.77 -18.42
CA ARG A 349 -14.49 21.64 -19.60
C ARG A 349 -13.72 21.87 -20.91
N ASP A 350 -12.84 22.87 -20.92
CA ASP A 350 -12.13 23.30 -22.13
C ASP A 350 -11.04 22.31 -22.59
N SER A 351 -10.69 21.33 -21.74
CA SER A 351 -9.75 20.25 -22.09
C SER A 351 -10.42 19.00 -22.66
N LEU A 352 -11.75 18.98 -22.78
CA LEU A 352 -12.51 17.84 -23.29
C LEU A 352 -12.97 18.08 -24.74
N PRO A 353 -12.74 17.13 -25.67
CA PRO A 353 -13.26 17.22 -27.03
C PRO A 353 -14.76 16.84 -27.05
N LEU A 354 -15.61 17.68 -26.45
CA LEU A 354 -17.05 17.42 -26.25
C LEU A 354 -17.83 17.28 -27.56
N GLU A 355 -17.28 17.74 -28.68
CA GLU A 355 -17.85 17.59 -30.02
C GLU A 355 -17.65 16.18 -30.61
N GLU A 356 -16.72 15.41 -30.05
CA GLU A 356 -16.33 14.07 -30.52
C GLU A 356 -16.79 12.94 -29.56
N ILE A 357 -17.37 13.29 -28.40
CA ILE A 357 -17.71 12.34 -27.33
C ILE A 357 -19.22 12.30 -27.10
N LYS A 358 -19.82 11.11 -27.19
CA LYS A 358 -21.25 10.87 -26.90
C LYS A 358 -21.51 10.45 -25.45
N ASP A 359 -20.67 9.56 -24.93
CA ASP A 359 -20.80 8.99 -23.59
C ASP A 359 -19.57 9.36 -22.73
N VAL A 360 -19.79 9.89 -21.53
CA VAL A 360 -18.74 10.24 -20.57
C VAL A 360 -18.84 9.33 -19.34
N TYR A 361 -17.75 8.67 -18.98
CA TYR A 361 -17.64 7.87 -17.75
C TYR A 361 -16.71 8.58 -16.76
N LEU A 362 -17.25 9.01 -15.63
CA LEU A 362 -16.52 9.74 -14.58
C LEU A 362 -16.17 8.78 -13.44
N LEU A 363 -14.97 8.19 -13.48
CA LEU A 363 -14.46 7.30 -12.43
C LEU A 363 -13.84 8.12 -11.29
N ASP A 364 -14.36 8.03 -10.07
CA ASP A 364 -13.84 8.73 -8.88
C ASP A 364 -13.61 10.22 -9.04
N PHE A 365 -14.49 10.84 -9.81
CA PHE A 365 -14.31 12.21 -10.25
C PHE A 365 -14.49 13.20 -9.10
N VAL A 366 -13.41 13.93 -8.81
CA VAL A 366 -13.42 15.17 -8.02
C VAL A 366 -13.04 16.31 -8.97
N GLY A 367 -13.98 17.20 -9.25
CA GLY A 367 -13.79 18.34 -10.14
C GLY A 367 -14.42 19.61 -9.59
N PRO A 368 -14.32 20.73 -10.33
CA PRO A 368 -14.88 22.00 -9.90
C PRO A 368 -16.42 21.92 -9.74
N PRO A 369 -17.02 22.68 -8.82
CA PRO A 369 -18.48 22.78 -8.71
C PRO A 369 -19.10 23.22 -10.04
N GLY A 370 -20.18 22.57 -10.48
CA GLY A 370 -20.84 22.88 -11.75
C GLY A 370 -20.30 22.10 -12.97
N PHE A 371 -19.24 21.29 -12.81
CA PHE A 371 -18.62 20.61 -13.95
C PHE A 371 -19.59 19.71 -14.73
N VAL A 372 -20.42 18.94 -14.03
CA VAL A 372 -21.37 18.01 -14.66
C VAL A 372 -22.47 18.79 -15.37
N GLU A 373 -22.96 19.86 -14.75
CA GLU A 373 -23.95 20.78 -15.30
C GLU A 373 -23.43 21.46 -16.59
N ASP A 374 -22.14 21.75 -16.65
CA ASP A 374 -21.49 22.40 -17.80
C ASP A 374 -21.32 21.48 -19.02
N ILE A 375 -21.15 20.16 -18.80
CA ILE A 375 -20.94 19.18 -19.89
C ILE A 375 -22.22 18.44 -20.29
N ALA A 376 -23.21 18.33 -19.40
CA ALA A 376 -24.47 17.62 -19.66
C ALA A 376 -25.21 18.04 -20.93
N PRO A 377 -25.24 19.33 -21.33
CA PRO A 377 -25.90 19.74 -22.58
C PRO A 377 -25.15 19.32 -23.84
N LYS A 378 -23.91 18.84 -23.73
CA LYS A 378 -22.99 18.61 -24.85
C LYS A 378 -22.72 17.14 -25.14
N VAL A 379 -23.22 16.23 -24.32
CA VAL A 379 -23.01 14.79 -24.45
C VAL A 379 -24.35 14.06 -24.33
N GLU A 380 -24.50 12.90 -24.96
CA GLU A 380 -25.73 12.11 -24.93
C GLU A 380 -25.93 11.44 -23.55
N ARG A 381 -24.85 11.07 -22.87
CA ARG A 381 -24.90 10.38 -21.58
C ARG A 381 -23.67 10.68 -20.71
N ILE A 382 -23.92 10.82 -19.40
CA ILE A 382 -22.88 10.87 -18.37
C ILE A 382 -23.15 9.75 -17.37
N THR A 383 -22.14 8.92 -17.13
CA THR A 383 -22.16 7.85 -16.12
C THR A 383 -21.12 8.16 -15.06
N ILE A 384 -21.53 8.38 -13.82
CA ILE A 384 -20.62 8.60 -12.70
C ILE A 384 -20.34 7.25 -12.04
N LEU A 385 -19.11 6.79 -12.14
CA LEU A 385 -18.61 5.55 -11.54
C LEU A 385 -17.79 5.94 -10.31
N ASP A 386 -18.43 6.06 -9.17
CA ASP A 386 -17.72 6.39 -7.95
C ASP A 386 -17.35 5.06 -7.25
N HIS A 387 -16.06 4.71 -7.20
CA HIS A 387 -15.55 3.62 -6.36
C HIS A 387 -15.80 3.88 -4.87
N HIS A 388 -16.12 5.15 -4.51
CA HIS A 388 -16.63 5.49 -3.21
C HIS A 388 -18.18 5.41 -3.12
N LYS A 389 -18.97 5.41 -4.22
CA LYS A 389 -20.45 5.24 -4.19
C LYS A 389 -21.02 3.92 -4.72
N THR A 390 -20.27 2.81 -4.71
CA THR A 390 -20.95 1.50 -4.54
C THR A 390 -21.55 1.33 -3.13
N ALA A 391 -21.41 2.35 -2.28
CA ALA A 391 -21.92 2.49 -0.94
C ALA A 391 -23.13 3.41 -0.92
N PHE A 392 -24.30 2.79 -1.07
CA PHE A 392 -25.59 3.34 -0.62
C PHE A 392 -25.83 2.93 0.84
#